data_AF-A0A532E6M7-F1
#
_entry.id   AF-A0A532E6M7-F1
#
_cell.length_a   1.000
_cell.length_b   1.000
_cell.length_c   1.000
_cell.angle_alpha   90.00
_cell.angle_beta   90.00
_cell.angle_gamma   90.00
#
_symmetry.space_group_name_H-M   'P 1'
#
loop_
_entity.id
_entity.type
_entity.pdbx_description
1 polymer ?
#
loop_
_entity_poly.entity_id
_entity_poly.type
_entity_poly.pdbx_seq_one_letter_code
_entity_poly.pdbx_strand_id
1 'polypeptide(L)'
;MDLSTGSCHACQSTAGPVIKYSLGKDLFGRPYDRLSPSSDQSPKWYCESCSMHKTLQRDFRDIRTEYEKLSAAQSSELAKGEEFRRAFLRLREIRTILDAQPGQSPFLKVGEVQLLMERLNTATMPV
;
A
#
# COMPACT_ATOMS: atom_id res chain seq x y z
N MET A 1 8.21 6.43 -22.01
CA MET A 1 7.03 5.90 -21.29
C MET A 1 5.91 5.82 -22.29
N ASP A 2 5.37 4.62 -22.53
CA ASP A 2 4.28 4.41 -23.46
C ASP A 2 2.96 4.76 -22.75
N LEU A 3 2.42 5.94 -23.06
CA LEU A 3 1.14 6.41 -22.53
C LEU A 3 0.03 5.81 -23.38
N SER A 4 -0.31 4.55 -23.12
CA SER A 4 -1.43 3.91 -23.82
C SER A 4 -2.73 4.61 -23.46
N THR A 5 -3.50 5.05 -24.45
CA THR A 5 -4.92 5.41 -24.30
C THR A 5 -5.74 4.15 -24.09
N GLY A 6 -5.68 3.59 -22.89
CA GLY A 6 -6.43 2.40 -22.46
C GLY A 6 -7.30 2.69 -21.25
N SER A 7 -8.29 1.83 -20.98
CA SER A 7 -9.12 1.96 -19.78
C SER A 7 -8.34 1.58 -18.52
N CYS A 8 -8.60 2.30 -17.44
CA CYS A 8 -8.06 1.96 -16.12
C CYS A 8 -8.61 0.60 -15.68
N HIS A 9 -7.73 -0.35 -15.31
CA HIS A 9 -8.14 -1.69 -14.88
C HIS A 9 -8.89 -1.71 -13.54
N ALA A 10 -8.93 -0.58 -12.82
CA ALA A 10 -9.61 -0.44 -11.54
C ALA A 10 -11.02 0.12 -11.67
N CYS A 11 -11.12 1.30 -12.29
CA CYS A 11 -12.36 2.08 -12.33
C CYS A 11 -12.97 2.12 -13.73
N GLN A 12 -12.36 1.45 -14.72
CA GLN A 12 -12.77 1.40 -16.12
C GLN A 12 -12.81 2.78 -16.82
N SER A 13 -12.36 3.85 -16.14
CA SER A 13 -12.25 5.17 -16.73
C SER A 13 -11.34 5.14 -17.95
N THR A 14 -11.82 5.69 -19.06
CA THR A 14 -11.06 5.96 -20.28
C THR A 14 -10.57 7.40 -20.34
N ALA A 15 -10.86 8.20 -19.30
CA ALA A 15 -10.47 9.59 -19.23
C ALA A 15 -8.99 9.70 -18.81
N GLY A 16 -8.12 9.89 -19.80
CA GLY A 16 -6.72 10.21 -19.61
C GLY A 16 -5.76 9.03 -19.71
N PRO A 17 -4.46 9.30 -19.59
CA PRO A 17 -3.43 8.28 -19.72
C PRO A 17 -3.50 7.25 -18.58
N VAL A 18 -3.18 6.00 -18.90
CA VAL A 18 -2.93 4.96 -17.90
C VAL A 18 -1.45 4.64 -17.83
N ILE A 19 -0.97 4.35 -16.62
CA ILE A 19 0.42 3.98 -16.36
C ILE A 19 0.49 2.55 -15.84
N LYS A 20 1.57 1.85 -16.22
CA LYS A 20 1.86 0.50 -15.73
C LYS A 20 2.15 0.56 -14.23
N TYR A 21 1.41 -0.20 -13.43
CA TYR A 21 1.68 -0.27 -12.00
C TYR A 21 2.96 -1.08 -11.75
N SER A 22 3.97 -0.41 -11.20
CA SER A 22 5.27 -1.01 -10.87
C SER A 22 5.41 -1.14 -9.35
N LEU A 23 5.62 -2.35 -8.82
CA LEU A 23 5.67 -2.59 -7.37
C LEU A 23 6.99 -2.16 -6.71
N GLY A 24 8.05 -1.85 -7.46
CA GLY A 24 9.35 -1.38 -6.99
C GLY A 24 9.87 -2.11 -5.74
N LYS A 25 10.04 -1.34 -4.67
CA LYS A 25 10.30 -1.82 -3.32
C LYS A 25 9.06 -1.65 -2.44
N ASP A 26 8.99 -2.46 -1.40
CA ASP A 26 7.96 -2.35 -0.36
C ASP A 26 8.25 -1.18 0.58
N LEU A 27 7.33 -0.93 1.51
CA LEU A 27 7.49 0.16 2.47
C LEU A 27 8.81 0.08 3.26
N PHE A 28 9.32 -1.12 3.49
CA PHE A 28 10.54 -1.39 4.26
C PHE A 28 11.82 -1.42 3.41
N GLY A 29 11.72 -1.09 2.11
CA GLY A 29 12.85 -1.03 1.20
C GLY A 29 13.28 -2.37 0.63
N ARG A 30 12.52 -3.45 0.89
CA ARG A 30 12.75 -4.78 0.31
C ARG A 30 12.25 -4.80 -1.13
N PRO A 31 12.95 -5.44 -2.07
CA PRO A 31 12.43 -5.60 -3.43
C PRO A 31 11.09 -6.33 -3.37
N TYR A 32 10.08 -5.82 -4.08
CA TYR A 32 8.83 -6.55 -4.20
C TYR A 32 9.07 -7.79 -5.07
N ASP A 33 9.07 -8.97 -4.45
CA ASP A 33 9.29 -10.27 -5.13
C ASP A 33 8.17 -10.63 -6.14
N ARG A 34 7.18 -9.73 -6.30
CA ARG A 34 6.08 -9.86 -7.26
C ARG A 34 6.21 -8.96 -8.49
N LEU A 35 7.31 -8.21 -8.64
CA LEU A 35 7.60 -7.59 -9.92
C LEU A 35 8.30 -8.58 -10.85
N SER A 36 7.44 -9.28 -11.58
CA SER A 36 7.68 -9.99 -12.84
C SER A 36 8.88 -9.45 -13.63
N PRO A 37 10.01 -10.19 -13.68
CA PRO A 37 11.14 -9.82 -14.51
C PRO A 37 10.79 -10.28 -15.92
N SER A 38 10.31 -9.40 -16.80
CA SER A 38 10.03 -9.68 -18.23
C SER A 38 8.95 -10.73 -18.58
N SER A 39 8.43 -11.50 -17.63
CA SER A 39 7.45 -12.59 -17.85
C SER A 39 6.02 -12.27 -17.38
N ASP A 40 5.71 -11.01 -17.05
CA ASP A 40 4.35 -10.61 -16.69
C ASP A 40 3.44 -10.72 -17.92
N GLN A 41 2.70 -11.82 -18.03
CA GLN A 41 1.80 -12.05 -19.16
C GLN A 41 0.56 -11.15 -19.11
N SER A 42 0.35 -10.40 -18.01
CA SER A 42 -0.85 -9.56 -17.83
C SER A 42 -0.54 -8.23 -17.12
N PRO A 43 0.22 -7.31 -17.75
CA PRO A 43 0.51 -6.02 -17.14
C PRO A 43 -0.78 -5.24 -16.88
N LYS A 44 -0.96 -4.78 -15.63
CA LYS A 44 -2.12 -3.96 -15.24
C LYS A 44 -1.80 -2.46 -15.36
N TRP A 45 -2.75 -1.73 -15.92
CA TRP A 45 -2.64 -0.30 -16.19
C TRP A 45 -3.70 0.48 -15.44
N TYR A 46 -3.30 1.57 -14.79
CA TYR A 46 -4.16 2.36 -13.92
C TYR A 46 -4.06 3.84 -14.26
N CYS A 47 -5.17 4.56 -14.14
CA CYS A 47 -5.12 6.02 -14.11
C CYS A 47 -4.38 6.50 -12.84
N GLU A 48 -3.98 7.77 -12.83
CA GLU A 48 -3.20 8.36 -11.75
C GLU A 48 -3.82 8.13 -10.35
N SER A 49 -5.11 8.43 -10.20
CA SER A 49 -5.83 8.26 -8.93
C SER A 49 -5.83 6.80 -8.45
N CYS A 50 -6.15 5.84 -9.34
CA CYS A 50 -6.15 4.42 -8.99
C CYS A 50 -4.73 3.88 -8.73
N SER A 51 -3.71 4.39 -9.41
CA SER A 51 -2.31 4.05 -9.14
C SER A 51 -1.91 4.52 -7.75
N MET A 52 -2.28 5.75 -7.36
CA MET A 52 -2.04 6.28 -6.02
C MET A 52 -2.74 5.42 -4.95
N HIS A 53 -4.03 5.11 -5.11
CA HIS A 53 -4.74 4.24 -4.16
C HIS A 53 -4.16 2.83 -4.08
N LYS A 54 -3.63 2.29 -5.19
CA LYS A 54 -2.90 1.01 -5.19
C LYS A 54 -1.61 1.08 -4.37
N THR A 55 -0.89 2.19 -4.44
CA THR A 55 0.28 2.44 -3.60
C THR A 55 -0.13 2.48 -2.12
N LEU A 56 -1.20 3.20 -1.75
CA LEU A 56 -1.68 3.22 -0.36
C LEU A 56 -2.07 1.82 0.13
N GLN A 57 -2.80 1.07 -0.69
CA GLN A 57 -3.18 -0.32 -0.39
C GLN A 57 -1.95 -1.21 -0.15
N ARG A 58 -0.90 -1.03 -0.97
CA ARG A 58 0.34 -1.80 -0.85
C ARG A 58 1.05 -1.49 0.46
N ASP A 59 1.25 -0.21 0.76
CA ASP A 59 1.95 0.21 1.97
C ASP A 59 1.17 -0.25 3.22
N PHE A 60 -0.18 -0.15 3.21
CA PHE A 60 -1.03 -0.71 4.27
C PHE A 60 -0.83 -2.22 4.43
N ARG A 61 -0.80 -2.98 3.33
CA ARG A 61 -0.58 -4.43 3.36
C ARG A 61 0.79 -4.76 3.96
N ASP A 62 1.84 -4.04 3.57
CA ASP A 62 3.19 -4.26 4.07
C ASP A 62 3.22 -4.12 5.60
N ILE A 63 2.64 -3.04 6.12
CA ILE A 63 2.55 -2.79 7.56
C ILE A 63 1.73 -3.88 8.25
N ARG A 64 0.58 -4.26 7.68
CA ARG A 64 -0.27 -5.31 8.26
C ARG A 64 0.47 -6.64 8.36
N THR A 65 1.19 -7.04 7.31
CA THR A 65 1.97 -8.28 7.30
C THR A 65 3.09 -8.25 8.35
N GLU A 66 3.80 -7.14 8.50
CA GLU A 66 4.82 -7.03 9.56
C GLU A 66 4.20 -6.99 10.97
N TYR A 67 3.00 -6.43 11.13
CA TYR A 67 2.25 -6.47 12.39
C TYR A 67 1.84 -7.90 12.75
N GLU A 68 1.35 -8.67 11.77
CA GLU A 68 0.99 -10.08 11.96
C GLU A 68 2.21 -10.90 12.40
N LYS A 69 3.39 -10.68 11.78
CA LYS A 69 4.65 -11.30 12.20
C LYS A 69 5.02 -10.92 13.64
N LEU A 70 4.97 -9.62 13.96
CA LEU A 70 5.29 -9.13 15.30
C LEU A 70 4.37 -9.75 16.36
N SER A 71 3.07 -9.80 16.07
CA SER A 71 2.04 -10.41 16.94
C SER A 71 2.24 -11.91 17.13
N ALA A 72 2.82 -12.58 16.13
CA ALA A 72 3.17 -14.00 16.19
C ALA A 72 4.59 -14.26 16.75
N ALA A 73 5.25 -13.25 17.34
CA ALA A 73 6.62 -13.31 17.83
C ALA A 73 7.66 -13.77 16.77
N GLN A 74 7.38 -13.49 15.50
CA GLN A 74 8.29 -13.74 14.39
C GLN A 74 9.16 -12.50 14.12
N SER A 75 10.25 -12.69 13.38
CA SER A 75 11.09 -11.58 12.93
C SER A 75 10.26 -10.60 12.08
N SER A 76 10.20 -9.34 12.53
CA SER A 76 9.40 -8.28 11.93
C SER A 76 10.22 -7.01 11.81
N GLU A 77 10.06 -6.29 10.70
CA GLU A 77 10.64 -4.95 10.53
C GLU A 77 10.09 -3.97 11.57
N LEU A 78 8.86 -4.16 12.03
CA LEU A 78 8.24 -3.33 13.07
C LEU A 78 8.85 -3.52 14.46
N ALA A 79 9.70 -4.53 14.67
CA ALA A 79 10.49 -4.63 15.90
C ALA A 79 11.58 -3.55 15.98
N LYS A 80 11.92 -2.89 14.85
CA LYS A 80 12.88 -1.80 14.79
C LYS A 80 12.16 -0.48 15.07
N GLY A 81 12.58 0.27 16.10
CA GLY A 81 11.85 1.46 16.55
C GLY A 81 11.73 2.59 15.51
N GLU A 82 12.70 2.75 14.61
CA GLU A 82 12.61 3.68 13.46
C GLU A 82 11.52 3.25 12.47
N GLU A 83 11.50 1.96 12.10
CA GLU A 83 10.56 1.38 11.16
C GLU A 83 9.13 1.37 11.70
N PHE A 84 8.98 1.10 13.00
CA PHE A 84 7.70 1.23 13.69
C PHE A 84 7.15 2.66 13.59
N ARG A 85 7.97 3.67 13.92
CA ARG A 85 7.58 5.09 13.83
C ARG A 85 7.21 5.46 12.40
N ARG A 86 7.99 5.03 11.41
CA ARG A 86 7.73 5.28 9.99
C ARG A 86 6.41 4.63 9.53
N ALA A 87 6.16 3.38 9.91
CA ALA A 87 4.91 2.68 9.60
C ALA A 87 3.70 3.37 10.22
N PHE A 88 3.81 3.81 11.48
CA PHE A 88 2.73 4.53 12.15
C PHE A 88 2.42 5.87 11.49
N LEU A 89 3.44 6.66 11.14
CA LEU A 89 3.27 7.89 10.36
C LEU A 89 2.60 7.61 9.02
N ARG A 90 3.03 6.55 8.33
CA ARG A 90 2.45 6.17 7.04
C ARG A 90 0.97 5.80 7.14
N LEU A 91 0.53 5.09 8.19
CA LEU A 91 -0.89 4.81 8.40
C LEU A 91 -1.71 6.09 8.63
N ARG A 92 -1.16 7.07 9.36
CA ARG A 92 -1.81 8.38 9.54
C ARG A 92 -1.98 9.09 8.20
N GLU A 93 -0.93 9.13 7.38
CA GLU A 93 -1.00 9.72 6.03
C GLU A 93 -2.04 9.03 5.16
N ILE A 94 -2.03 7.69 5.11
CA ILE A 94 -3.00 6.90 4.35
C ILE A 94 -4.42 7.27 4.79
N ARG A 95 -4.67 7.30 6.10
CA ARG A 95 -5.99 7.69 6.63
C ARG A 95 -6.37 9.09 6.18
N THR A 96 -5.49 10.08 6.33
CA THR A 96 -5.75 11.46 5.90
C THR A 96 -6.08 11.56 4.42
N ILE A 97 -5.36 10.83 3.56
CA ILE A 97 -5.63 10.83 2.10
C ILE A 97 -6.99 10.19 1.79
N LEU A 98 -7.34 9.10 2.46
CA LEU A 98 -8.64 8.44 2.27
C LEU A 98 -9.81 9.30 2.79
N ASP A 99 -9.63 9.97 3.93
CA ASP A 99 -10.64 10.88 4.53
C ASP A 99 -10.86 12.12 3.64
N ALA A 100 -9.82 12.62 2.97
CA ALA A 100 -9.94 13.72 2.02
C ALA A 100 -10.69 13.36 0.72
N GLN A 101 -10.94 12.06 0.48
CA GLN A 101 -11.66 11.56 -0.69
C GLN A 101 -12.78 10.57 -0.28
N PRO A 102 -13.82 11.01 0.45
CA PRO A 102 -14.88 10.13 0.95
C PRO A 102 -15.54 9.36 -0.20
N GLY A 103 -15.43 8.02 -0.18
CA GLY A 103 -16.10 7.12 -1.13
C GLY A 103 -15.29 6.68 -2.36
N GLN A 104 -14.00 7.03 -2.48
CA GLN A 104 -13.28 6.86 -3.76
C GLN A 104 -12.26 5.73 -3.87
N SER A 105 -11.77 5.13 -2.78
CA SER A 105 -10.77 4.04 -2.90
C SER A 105 -11.44 2.67 -3.03
N PRO A 106 -11.40 2.01 -4.21
CA PRO A 106 -11.91 0.64 -4.36
C PRO A 106 -11.01 -0.41 -3.70
N PHE A 107 -9.88 0.01 -3.11
CA PHE A 107 -8.79 -0.88 -2.71
C PHE A 107 -8.55 -0.96 -1.20
N LEU A 108 -8.96 0.06 -0.46
CA LEU A 108 -8.67 0.17 0.96
C LEU A 108 -9.73 1.02 1.65
N LYS A 109 -10.32 0.49 2.73
CA LYS A 109 -11.32 1.22 3.51
C LYS A 109 -10.66 1.94 4.68
N VAL A 110 -11.15 3.15 4.98
CA VAL A 110 -10.69 3.95 6.15
C VAL A 110 -10.77 3.15 7.46
N GLY A 111 -11.84 2.38 7.66
CA GLY A 111 -12.01 1.55 8.86
C GLY A 111 -10.95 0.48 9.04
N GLU A 112 -10.41 -0.08 7.95
CA GLU A 112 -9.32 -1.07 8.03
C GLU A 112 -8.01 -0.43 8.48
N VAL A 113 -7.75 0.81 8.03
CA VAL A 113 -6.57 1.59 8.43
C VAL A 113 -6.67 1.96 9.90
N GLN A 114 -7.83 2.44 10.34
CA GLN A 114 -8.08 2.79 11.74
C GLN A 114 -7.86 1.60 12.68
N LEU A 115 -8.41 0.43 12.32
CA LEU A 115 -8.25 -0.79 13.12
C LEU A 115 -6.77 -1.21 13.25
N LEU A 116 -5.99 -1.09 12.18
CA LEU A 116 -4.56 -1.44 12.24
C LEU A 116 -3.76 -0.43 13.08
N MET A 117 -4.10 0.87 13.02
CA MET A 117 -3.48 1.88 13.88
C MET A 117 -3.74 1.61 15.37
N GLU A 118 -4.98 1.27 15.73
CA GLU A 118 -5.35 0.91 17.11
C GLU A 118 -4.55 -0.30 17.61
N ARG A 119 -4.47 -1.35 16.78
CA ARG A 119 -3.69 -2.55 17.08
C ARG A 119 -2.20 -2.26 17.26
N LEU A 120 -1.61 -1.44 16.40
CA LEU A 120 -0.21 -1.04 16.53
C LEU A 120 0.05 -0.24 17.81
N ASN A 121 -0.87 0.64 18.22
CA ASN A 121 -0.73 1.35 19.49
C ASN A 121 -0.73 0.42 20.71
N THR A 122 -1.45 -0.70 20.63
CA THR A 122 -1.49 -1.71 21.71
C THR A 122 -0.32 -2.68 21.67
N ALA A 123 0.34 -2.84 20.53
CA ALA A 123 1.57 -3.62 20.41
C ALA A 123 2.73 -2.76 20.94
N THR A 124 2.97 -2.85 22.25
CA THR A 124 4.08 -2.19 22.93
C THR A 124 5.39 -2.46 22.19
N MET A 125 6.18 -1.41 21.90
CA MET A 125 7.57 -1.60 21.47
C MET A 125 8.30 -2.38 22.57
N PRO A 126 9.02 -3.47 22.27
CA PRO A 126 9.98 -4.01 23.22
C PRO A 126 11.00 -2.90 23.51
N VAL A 127 11.07 -2.50 24.78
CA VAL A 127 12.05 -1.54 25.31
C VAL A 127 13.42 -2.17 25.33
#